data_AF-F3GNY1-F1
#
_entry.id   AF-F3GNY1-F1
#
_cell.length_a   1.000
_cell.length_b   1.000
_cell.length_c   1.000
_cell.angle_alpha   90.00
_cell.angle_beta   90.00
_cell.angle_gamma   90.00
#
_symmetry.space_group_name_H-M   'P 1'
#
loop_
_entity.id
_entity.type
_entity.pdbx_description
1 polymer ?
#
loop_
_entity_poly.entity_id
_entity_poly.type
_entity_poly.pdbx_seq_one_letter_code
_entity_poly.pdbx_strand_id
1 'polypeptide(L)' 'WQAVLNAGIGQGSTVAIYGAGPVGLMSAACAKMLGAEKIFMVDHHPYRLAYAQKTYGVIPINFDDDDDPADTIIRQT' A
#
# COMPACT_ATOMS: atom_id res chain seq x y z
N TRP A 1 6.92 -9.49 5.21
CA TRP A 1 6.95 -9.88 6.64
C TRP A 1 7.86 -8.98 7.47
N GLN A 2 9.20 -9.13 7.45
CA GLN A 2 10.08 -8.38 8.36
C GLN A 2 9.91 -6.85 8.28
N ALA A 3 9.76 -6.30 7.07
CA ALA A 3 9.51 -4.87 6.88
C ALA A 3 8.21 -4.39 7.57
N VAL A 4 7.15 -5.21 7.54
CA VAL A 4 5.85 -4.89 8.15
C VAL A 4 5.97 -4.88 9.68
N LEU A 5 6.71 -5.84 10.26
CA LEU A 5 6.98 -5.86 11.69
C LEU A 5 7.84 -4.68 12.13
N ASN A 6 8.91 -4.38 11.39
CA ASN A 6 9.81 -3.25 11.69
C ASN A 6 9.10 -1.90 11.59
N ALA A 7 8.07 -1.80 10.73
CA ALA A 7 7.21 -0.62 10.61
C ALA A 7 6.18 -0.49 11.75
N GLY A 8 6.13 -1.44 12.69
CA GLY A 8 5.21 -1.40 13.83
C GLY A 8 3.73 -1.53 13.43
N ILE A 9 3.44 -2.17 12.30
CA ILE A 9 2.07 -2.29 11.78
C ILE A 9 1.24 -3.19 12.70
N GLY A 10 0.05 -2.72 13.04
CA GLY A 10 -0.95 -3.43 13.84
C GLY A 10 -2.37 -2.93 13.57
N GLN A 11 -3.29 -3.27 14.47
CA GLN A 11 -4.69 -2.89 14.33
C GLN A 11 -4.88 -1.37 14.27
N GLY A 12 -5.66 -0.88 13.30
CA GLY A 12 -5.89 0.55 13.09
C GLY A 12 -4.79 1.27 12.31
N SER A 13 -3.71 0.57 11.91
CA SER A 13 -2.61 1.19 11.18
C SER A 13 -3.05 1.68 9.80
N THR A 14 -2.56 2.85 9.43
CA THR A 14 -2.54 3.32 8.04
C THR A 14 -1.12 3.22 7.50
N VAL A 15 -0.93 2.56 6.36
CA VAL A 15 0.39 2.29 5.79
C VAL A 15 0.45 2.66 4.32
N ALA A 16 1.58 3.20 3.87
CA ALA A 16 1.91 3.36 2.46
C ALA A 16 3.02 2.39 2.04
N ILE A 17 2.83 1.71 0.92
CA ILE A 17 3.79 0.77 0.33
C ILE A 17 4.20 1.30 -1.05
N TYR A 18 5.48 1.63 -1.20
CA TYR A 18 6.04 2.03 -2.49
C TYR A 18 6.53 0.79 -3.25
N GLY A 19 5.82 0.48 -4.33
CA GLY A 19 6.01 -0.67 -5.20
C GLY A 19 4.89 -1.70 -5.07
N ALA A 20 4.25 -2.04 -6.19
CA ALA A 20 3.22 -3.07 -6.32
C ALA A 20 3.75 -4.38 -6.96
N GLY A 21 5.07 -4.59 -6.91
CA GLY A 21 5.70 -5.86 -7.30
C GLY A 21 5.50 -6.96 -6.25
N PRO A 22 6.08 -8.16 -6.45
CA PRO A 22 5.87 -9.32 -5.57
C PRO A 22 6.15 -9.04 -4.08
N VAL A 23 7.21 -8.28 -3.77
CA VAL A 23 7.56 -7.92 -2.39
C VAL A 23 6.54 -6.95 -1.79
N GLY A 24 6.08 -5.97 -2.56
CA GLY A 24 5.04 -5.02 -2.13
C GLY A 24 3.69 -5.70 -1.88
N LEU A 25 3.30 -6.61 -2.76
CA LEU A 25 2.10 -7.44 -2.59
C LEU A 25 2.17 -8.31 -1.34
N MET A 26 3.32 -8.95 -1.10
CA MET A 26 3.55 -9.71 0.14
C MET A 26 3.48 -8.79 1.37
N SER A 27 4.01 -7.57 1.29
CA SER A 27 3.89 -6.58 2.38
C SER A 27 2.45 -6.16 2.63
N ALA A 28 1.64 -5.94 1.59
CA ALA A 28 0.21 -5.64 1.75
C ALA A 28 -0.56 -6.80 2.38
N ALA A 29 -0.28 -8.04 1.97
CA ALA A 29 -0.85 -9.24 2.58
C ALA A 29 -0.52 -9.33 4.07
N CYS A 30 0.75 -9.14 4.44
CA CYS A 30 1.19 -9.13 5.83
C CYS A 30 0.57 -7.98 6.64
N ALA A 31 0.53 -6.76 6.08
CA ALA A 31 -0.05 -5.59 6.75
C ALA A 31 -1.54 -5.79 7.04
N LYS A 32 -2.29 -6.32 6.05
CA LYS A 32 -3.70 -6.67 6.22
C LYS A 32 -3.89 -7.75 7.28
N MET A 33 -3.05 -8.77 7.28
CA MET A 33 -3.07 -9.83 8.30
C MET A 33 -2.84 -9.30 9.73
N LEU A 34 -2.06 -8.24 9.90
CA LEU A 34 -1.81 -7.60 11.19
C LEU A 34 -2.85 -6.53 11.57
N GLY A 35 -3.88 -6.30 10.74
CA GLY A 35 -4.99 -5.40 11.06
C GLY A 35 -4.83 -3.96 10.58
N ALA A 36 -3.98 -3.69 9.59
CA ALA A 36 -3.96 -2.39 8.92
C ALA A 36 -5.34 -2.09 8.29
N GLU A 37 -5.88 -0.90 8.56
CA GLU A 37 -7.20 -0.48 8.09
C GLU A 37 -7.14 0.20 6.71
N LYS A 38 -6.11 1.03 6.50
CA LYS A 38 -5.85 1.68 5.21
C LYS A 38 -4.46 1.29 4.71
N ILE A 39 -4.41 0.84 3.46
CA ILE A 39 -3.15 0.49 2.79
C ILE A 39 -3.11 1.28 1.49
N PHE A 40 -2.22 2.25 1.37
CA PHE A 40 -1.91 2.91 0.10
C PHE A 40 -0.81 2.12 -0.62
N MET A 41 -0.92 2.00 -1.94
CA MET A 41 0.11 1.36 -2.75
C MET A 41 0.45 2.22 -3.96
N VAL A 42 1.74 2.54 -4.09
CA VAL A 42 2.27 3.46 -5.10
C VAL A 42 3.09 2.68 -6.12
N ASP A 43 2.75 2.71 -7.40
CA ASP A 43 3.50 2.08 -8.51
C ASP A 43 3.12 2.79 -9.83
N HIS A 44 3.86 2.61 -10.92
CA HIS A 44 3.46 3.14 -12.22
C HIS A 44 2.73 2.12 -13.10
N HIS A 45 2.83 0.83 -12.80
CA HIS A 45 2.20 -0.21 -13.60
C HIS A 45 0.73 -0.39 -13.20
N PRO A 46 -0.24 -0.01 -14.05
CA PRO A 46 -1.65 -0.04 -13.66
C PRO A 46 -2.15 -1.45 -13.36
N TYR A 47 -1.63 -2.47 -14.06
CA TYR A 47 -2.02 -3.87 -13.83
C TYR A 47 -1.62 -4.38 -12.44
N ARG A 48 -0.50 -3.89 -11.89
CA ARG A 48 -0.04 -4.28 -10.55
C ARG A 48 -0.92 -3.66 -9.48
N LEU A 49 -1.22 -2.37 -9.64
CA LEU A 49 -2.13 -1.63 -8.76
C LEU A 49 -3.54 -2.23 -8.77
N ALA A 50 -4.07 -2.56 -9.95
CA ALA A 50 -5.37 -3.21 -10.09
C ALA A 50 -5.41 -4.58 -9.39
N TYR A 51 -4.35 -5.38 -9.51
CA TYR A 51 -4.23 -6.65 -8.78
C TYR A 51 -4.19 -6.43 -7.27
N ALA A 52 -3.38 -5.47 -6.80
CA ALA A 52 -3.27 -5.16 -5.38
C ALA A 52 -4.60 -4.67 -4.79
N GLN A 53 -5.32 -3.81 -5.50
CA GLN A 53 -6.62 -3.30 -5.09
C GLN A 53 -7.64 -4.44 -5.01
N LYS A 54 -7.72 -5.27 -6.06
CA LYS A 54 -8.66 -6.41 -6.09
C LYS A 54 -8.37 -7.43 -4.98
N THR A 55 -7.10 -7.71 -4.72
CA THR A 55 -6.70 -8.80 -3.80
C THR A 55 -6.69 -8.36 -2.34
N TYR A 56 -6.18 -7.16 -2.07
CA TYR A 56 -5.92 -6.68 -0.71
C TYR A 56 -6.76 -5.46 -0.32
N GLY A 57 -7.51 -4.85 -1.24
CA GLY A 57 -8.31 -3.65 -0.96
C GLY A 57 -7.44 -2.41 -0.71
N VAL A 58 -6.24 -2.36 -1.31
CA VAL A 58 -5.38 -1.17 -1.21
C VAL A 58 -5.99 0.00 -1.97
N ILE A 59 -5.62 1.22 -1.57
CA ILE A 59 -5.86 2.46 -2.30
C ILE A 59 -4.69 2.64 -3.28
N PRO A 60 -4.90 2.44 -4.59
CA PRO A 60 -3.83 2.54 -5.57
C PRO A 60 -3.52 4.00 -5.88
N ILE A 61 -2.23 4.32 -6.03
CA ILE A 61 -1.75 5.61 -6.51
C ILE A 61 -0.79 5.35 -7.67
N ASN A 62 -1.14 5.83 -8.86
CA ASN A 62 -0.27 5.79 -10.01
C ASN A 62 0.53 7.09 -10.08
N PHE A 63 1.86 7.00 -9.89
CA PHE A 63 2.71 8.19 -9.89
C PHE A 63 3.02 8.75 -11.28
N ASP A 64 2.58 8.08 -12.35
CA ASP A 64 2.56 8.68 -13.68
C ASP A 64 1.36 9.64 -13.87
N ASP A 65 0.31 9.45 -13.05
CA ASP A 65 -0.93 10.25 -13.08
C ASP A 65 -1.01 11.27 -11.92
N ASP A 66 -0.23 11.06 -10.85
CA ASP A 66 -0.15 11.86 -9.63
C ASP A 66 1.31 12.22 -9.34
N ASP A 67 1.64 13.51 -9.40
CA ASP A 67 3.00 14.03 -9.25
C ASP A 67 3.48 14.11 -7.80
N ASP A 68 2.58 14.03 -6.81
CA ASP A 68 2.92 14.00 -5.39
C ASP A 68 2.09 12.96 -4.61
N PRO A 69 2.44 11.66 -4.71
CA PRO A 69 1.80 10.61 -3.95
C PRO A 69 1.83 10.85 -2.43
N ALA A 70 2.82 11.57 -1.90
CA ALA A 70 2.93 11.81 -0.47
C ALA A 70 1.87 12.81 0.01
N ASP A 71 1.66 13.92 -0.72
CA ASP A 71 0.57 14.86 -0.46
C ASP A 71 -0.80 14.17 -0.57
N THR A 72 -1.01 13.35 -1.61
CA THR A 72 -2.24 12.55 -1.78
C THR A 72 -2.52 11.63 -0.58
N ILE A 73 -1.49 10.96 -0.05
CA ILE A 73 -1.61 10.13 1.16
C ILE A 73 -1.99 10.98 2.36
N ILE A 74 -1.26 12.08 2.61
CA ILE A 74 -1.47 12.96 3.78
C ILE A 74 -2.91 13.48 3.83
N ARG A 75 -3.48 13.90 2.70
CA ARG A 75 -4.86 14.41 2.60
C ARG A 75 -5.94 13.36 2.90
N GLN A 76 -5.62 12.07 2.84
CA GLN A 76 -6.55 10.96 3.02
C GLN A 76 -6.36 10.18 4.33
N THR A 77 -5.35 10.54 5.12
CA THR A 77 -5.12 10.02 6.48
C THR A 77 -5.91 10.78 7.51
#